data_AF-A0A8J3SUV9-F1
#
_entry.id   AF-A0A8J3SUV9-F1
#
_cell.length_a   1.000
_cell.length_b   1.000
_cell.length_c   1.000
_cell.angle_alpha   90.00
_cell.angle_beta   90.00
_cell.angle_gamma   90.00
#
_symmetry.space_group_name_H-M   'P 1'
#
loop_
_entity.id
_entity.type
_entity.pdbx_description
1 polymer ?
#
loop_
_entity_poly.entity_id
_entity_poly.type
_entity_poly.pdbx_seq_one_letter_code
_entity_poly.pdbx_strand_id
1 'polypeptide(L)'
;MQKVIPPRLLVPYLAGKRTVISGYVYRVQDCIRLTTPAQLFMGLDLGFEGSELTVSVPEVYLVRWFARDTDTYVVPYGPHMGGDWNDSPPFAGNGFTTSREHVVPQFHTMPMPIPPGAEIIHVTVDEGERVFGVYDGLSWRPAS
;
A
#
# COMPACT_ATOMS: atom_id res chain seq x y z
N MET A 1 -7.04 2.15 -5.73
CA MET A 1 -5.68 1.67 -5.41
C MET A 1 -5.42 1.87 -3.93
N GLN A 2 -4.49 1.10 -3.36
CA GLN A 2 -4.07 1.23 -1.98
C GLN A 2 -2.59 0.90 -1.77
N LYS A 3 -1.99 1.45 -0.71
CA LYS A 3 -0.62 1.18 -0.28
C LYS A 3 -0.53 1.27 1.25
N VAL A 4 0.21 0.36 1.87
CA VAL A 4 0.55 0.50 3.31
C VAL A 4 1.55 1.64 3.49
N ILE A 5 1.29 2.48 4.48
CA ILE A 5 2.15 3.57 4.91
C ILE A 5 3.15 2.99 5.93
N PRO A 6 4.46 3.00 5.65
CA PRO A 6 5.45 2.67 6.67
C PRO A 6 5.25 3.55 7.91
N PRO A 7 5.35 3.03 9.15
CA PRO A 7 5.07 3.78 10.36
C PRO A 7 5.75 5.16 10.42
N ARG A 8 7.05 5.22 10.07
CA ARG A 8 7.82 6.47 10.02
C ARG A 8 7.29 7.53 9.03
N LEU A 9 6.44 7.16 8.08
CA LEU A 9 5.91 8.05 7.05
C LEU A 9 4.52 8.59 7.36
N LEU A 10 3.80 8.08 8.36
CA LEU A 10 2.46 8.57 8.70
C LEU A 10 2.46 10.08 9.03
N VAL A 11 3.30 10.49 9.99
CA VAL A 11 3.43 11.90 10.37
C VAL A 11 3.90 12.77 9.19
N PRO A 12 4.92 12.37 8.41
CA PRO A 12 5.27 13.08 7.17
C PRO A 12 4.13 13.25 6.16
N TYR A 13 3.27 12.23 5.96
CA TYR A 13 2.08 12.39 5.11
C TYR A 13 1.15 13.45 5.69
N LEU A 14 0.73 13.30 6.94
CA LEU A 14 -0.22 14.20 7.62
C LEU A 14 0.29 15.65 7.67
N ALA A 15 1.59 15.85 7.86
CA ALA A 15 2.22 17.16 7.89
C ALA A 15 2.50 17.75 6.49
N GLY A 16 2.12 17.08 5.40
CA GLY A 16 2.38 17.51 4.03
C GLY A 16 3.86 17.48 3.62
N LYS A 17 4.73 16.81 4.40
CA LYS A 17 6.15 16.63 4.07
C LYS A 17 6.39 15.47 3.11
N ARG A 18 5.48 14.49 3.07
CA ARG A 18 5.41 13.44 2.06
C ARG A 18 4.21 13.69 1.17
N THR A 19 4.47 14.07 -0.08
CA THR A 19 3.45 14.53 -1.04
C THR A 19 3.27 13.62 -2.25
N VAL A 20 3.99 12.49 -2.28
CA VAL A 20 3.99 11.55 -3.40
C VAL A 20 3.76 10.10 -2.96
N ILE A 21 3.04 9.37 -3.81
CA ILE A 21 2.83 7.93 -3.74
C ILE A 21 3.76 7.27 -4.76
N SER A 22 4.45 6.20 -4.36
CA SER A 22 5.40 5.48 -5.21
C SER A 22 5.58 4.03 -4.73
N GLY A 23 6.18 3.19 -5.57
CA GLY A 23 6.51 1.82 -5.20
C GLY A 23 5.37 0.84 -5.44
N TYR A 24 5.41 -0.30 -4.74
CA TYR A 24 4.34 -1.30 -4.80
C TYR A 24 3.01 -0.79 -4.26
N VAL A 25 1.94 -1.09 -4.99
CA VAL A 25 0.56 -0.69 -4.75
C VAL A 25 -0.39 -1.79 -5.20
N TYR A 26 -1.61 -1.80 -4.66
CA TYR A 26 -2.58 -2.88 -4.83
C TYR A 26 -3.95 -2.31 -5.22
N ARG A 27 -4.77 -3.09 -5.93
CA ARG A 27 -6.19 -2.73 -6.10
C ARG A 27 -6.94 -3.12 -4.84
N VAL A 28 -7.81 -2.24 -4.34
CA VAL A 28 -8.59 -2.50 -3.10
C VAL A 28 -9.42 -3.78 -3.25
N GLN A 29 -10.02 -3.99 -4.43
CA GLN A 29 -10.84 -5.19 -4.72
C GLN A 29 -10.07 -6.51 -4.58
N ASP A 30 -8.75 -6.50 -4.81
CA ASP A 30 -7.91 -7.69 -4.69
C ASP A 30 -7.47 -7.94 -3.23
N CYS A 31 -7.72 -6.97 -2.34
CA CYS A 31 -7.35 -7.01 -0.93
C CYS A 31 -8.55 -7.15 0.02
N ILE A 32 -9.78 -7.35 -0.49
CA ILE A 32 -11.01 -7.33 0.33
C ILE A 32 -11.05 -8.36 1.46
N ARG A 33 -10.22 -9.42 1.38
CA ARG A 33 -10.11 -10.46 2.42
C ARG A 33 -9.02 -10.17 3.45
N LEU A 34 -8.25 -9.10 3.27
CA LEU A 34 -7.18 -8.68 4.18
C LEU A 34 -7.73 -7.63 5.15
N THR A 35 -8.50 -8.08 6.14
CA THR A 35 -9.29 -7.21 7.02
C THR A 35 -8.59 -6.92 8.35
N THR A 36 -7.45 -7.55 8.63
CA THR A 36 -6.67 -7.34 9.86
C THR A 36 -5.22 -6.91 9.54
N PRO A 37 -4.52 -6.26 10.49
CA PRO A 37 -3.11 -5.90 10.31
C PRO A 37 -2.22 -7.10 9.96
N ALA A 38 -2.42 -8.26 10.60
CA ALA A 38 -1.65 -9.48 10.31
C ALA A 38 -1.91 -10.00 8.89
N GLN A 39 -3.16 -9.98 8.42
CA GLN A 39 -3.50 -10.38 7.06
C GLN A 39 -2.92 -9.40 6.03
N LEU A 40 -2.94 -8.09 6.29
CA LEU A 40 -2.28 -7.10 5.44
C LEU A 40 -0.77 -7.31 5.41
N PHE A 41 -0.14 -7.58 6.56
CA PHE A 41 1.29 -7.87 6.64
C PHE A 41 1.68 -9.09 5.79
N MET A 42 0.97 -10.20 5.98
CA MET A 42 1.25 -11.47 5.29
C MET A 42 0.80 -11.46 3.83
N GLY A 43 -0.32 -10.82 3.51
CA GLY A 43 -0.90 -10.79 2.16
C GLY A 43 -0.19 -9.82 1.22
N LEU A 44 0.39 -8.75 1.77
CA LEU A 44 1.05 -7.69 1.01
C LEU A 44 2.57 -7.70 1.14
N ASP A 45 3.13 -8.81 1.63
CA ASP A 45 4.58 -9.03 1.67
C ASP A 45 5.36 -7.96 2.43
N LEU A 46 4.81 -7.49 3.55
CA LEU A 46 5.37 -6.36 4.29
C LEU A 46 6.55 -6.72 5.19
N GLY A 47 7.01 -7.98 5.19
CA GLY A 47 8.14 -8.48 5.98
C GLY A 47 9.50 -8.40 5.27
N PHE A 48 9.63 -7.56 4.25
CA PHE A 48 10.86 -7.38 3.48
C PHE A 48 12.00 -6.77 4.34
N GLU A 49 13.24 -6.91 3.87
CA GLU A 49 14.40 -6.36 4.55
C GLU A 49 14.29 -4.83 4.73
N GLY A 50 14.44 -4.36 5.97
CA GLY A 50 14.28 -2.95 6.32
C GLY A 50 12.84 -2.50 6.58
N SER A 51 11.87 -3.42 6.57
CA SER A 51 10.52 -3.13 7.07
C SER A 51 10.52 -2.93 8.59
N GLU A 52 9.74 -1.96 9.06
CA GLU A 52 9.49 -1.67 10.48
C GLU A 52 8.26 -2.45 11.00
N LEU A 53 7.56 -3.17 10.13
CA LEU A 53 6.35 -3.91 10.46
C LEU A 53 6.68 -5.35 10.86
N THR A 54 5.84 -5.91 11.72
CA THR A 54 5.86 -7.34 12.07
C THR A 54 4.45 -7.91 11.95
N VAL A 55 4.33 -9.22 11.88
CA VAL A 55 3.03 -9.91 11.81
C VAL A 55 2.13 -9.62 13.03
N SER A 56 2.72 -9.27 14.17
CA SER A 56 2.00 -8.95 15.41
C SER A 56 1.76 -7.46 15.60
N VAL A 57 1.94 -6.63 14.56
CA VAL A 57 1.68 -5.20 14.65
C VAL A 57 0.18 -4.97 14.96
N PRO A 58 -0.17 -4.17 15.97
CA PRO A 58 -1.57 -4.01 16.39
C PRO A 58 -2.40 -3.18 15.42
N GLU A 59 -1.74 -2.35 14.62
CA GLU A 59 -2.37 -1.45 13.67
C GLU A 59 -1.51 -1.21 12.42
N VAL A 60 -2.16 -0.90 11.30
CA VAL A 60 -1.50 -0.41 10.09
C VAL A 60 -2.30 0.74 9.49
N TYR A 61 -1.59 1.62 8.78
CA TYR A 61 -2.20 2.70 8.03
C TYR A 61 -2.04 2.44 6.53
N LEU A 62 -3.10 2.67 5.77
CA LEU A 62 -3.10 2.58 4.32
C LEU A 62 -3.35 3.98 3.75
N VAL A 63 -2.77 4.31 2.60
CA VAL A 63 -3.30 5.35 1.72
C VAL A 63 -4.14 4.67 0.64
N ARG A 64 -5.37 5.15 0.41
CA ARG A 64 -6.30 4.71 -0.63
C ARG A 64 -6.65 5.87 -1.55
N TRP A 65 -6.79 5.60 -2.84
CA TRP A 65 -7.15 6.60 -3.83
C TRP A 65 -7.82 5.96 -5.05
N PHE A 66 -8.57 6.75 -5.81
CA PHE A 66 -9.05 6.36 -7.13
C PHE A 66 -7.92 6.50 -8.16
N ALA A 67 -7.70 5.45 -8.96
CA ALA A 67 -6.77 5.55 -10.09
C ALA A 67 -7.35 6.49 -11.15
N ARG A 68 -6.51 7.36 -11.71
CA ARG A 68 -6.85 8.25 -12.82
C ARG A 68 -6.15 7.77 -14.09
N ASP A 69 -6.67 8.17 -15.24
CA ASP A 69 -6.12 7.80 -16.56
C ASP A 69 -4.67 8.26 -16.77
N THR A 70 -4.25 9.31 -16.05
CA THR A 70 -2.87 9.82 -16.09
C THR A 70 -1.89 9.03 -15.21
N ASP A 71 -2.37 8.16 -14.32
CA ASP A 71 -1.52 7.42 -13.40
C ASP A 71 -0.98 6.15 -14.08
N THR A 72 0.31 5.87 -13.93
CA THR A 72 0.95 4.68 -14.53
C THR A 72 1.14 3.58 -13.49
N TYR A 73 0.49 2.44 -13.71
CA TYR A 73 0.67 1.22 -12.92
C TYR A 73 1.21 0.10 -13.80
N VAL A 74 2.34 -0.47 -13.43
CA VAL A 74 2.98 -1.56 -14.18
C VAL A 74 3.00 -2.83 -13.35
N VAL A 75 2.81 -3.97 -14.02
CA VAL A 75 3.01 -5.27 -13.38
C VAL A 75 4.51 -5.56 -13.37
N PRO A 76 5.12 -5.78 -12.20
CA PRO A 76 6.57 -5.89 -12.06
C PRO A 76 7.05 -7.31 -12.42
N TYR A 77 7.01 -7.66 -13.70
CA TYR A 77 7.47 -8.96 -14.18
C TYR A 77 9.00 -9.05 -14.18
N GLY A 78 9.54 -10.09 -13.55
CA GLY A 78 10.96 -10.41 -13.60
C GLY A 78 11.37 -11.17 -14.87
N PRO A 79 12.68 -11.41 -15.07
CA PRO A 79 13.21 -12.06 -16.28
C PRO A 79 12.59 -13.42 -16.62
N HIS A 80 12.27 -14.22 -15.60
CA HIS A 80 11.66 -15.54 -15.78
C HIS A 80 10.21 -15.49 -16.27
N MET A 81 9.56 -14.32 -16.22
CA MET A 81 8.25 -14.03 -16.78
C MET A 81 8.31 -13.14 -18.03
N GLY A 82 9.52 -12.92 -18.58
CA GLY A 82 9.74 -12.11 -19.78
C GLY A 82 9.75 -10.60 -19.53
N GLY A 83 9.81 -10.14 -18.29
CA GLY A 83 10.03 -8.74 -17.94
C GLY A 83 11.49 -8.43 -17.59
N ASP A 84 11.76 -7.21 -17.15
CA ASP A 84 13.10 -6.69 -16.86
C ASP A 84 13.28 -6.28 -15.38
N TRP A 85 12.29 -6.55 -14.53
CA TRP A 85 12.32 -6.14 -13.13
C TRP A 85 13.22 -7.03 -12.29
N ASN A 86 14.04 -6.41 -11.44
CA ASN A 86 14.88 -7.10 -10.47
C ASN A 86 14.84 -6.33 -9.14
N ASP A 87 14.31 -6.97 -8.10
CA ASP A 87 14.09 -6.38 -6.79
C ASP A 87 14.36 -7.43 -5.69
N SER A 88 14.54 -6.98 -4.46
CA SER A 88 14.87 -7.83 -3.32
C SER A 88 13.69 -8.68 -2.86
N PRO A 89 13.94 -9.85 -2.22
CA PRO A 89 12.89 -10.63 -1.56
C PRO A 89 12.04 -9.76 -0.61
N PRO A 90 10.73 -10.00 -0.54
CA PRO A 90 9.96 -11.13 -1.10
C PRO A 90 9.47 -10.89 -2.54
N PHE A 91 10.15 -10.10 -3.37
CA PHE A 91 9.78 -9.95 -4.76
C PHE A 91 9.78 -11.29 -5.53
N ALA A 92 8.60 -11.70 -6.01
CA ALA A 92 8.44 -12.93 -6.79
C ALA A 92 8.71 -12.76 -8.29
N GLY A 93 8.53 -11.56 -8.84
CA GLY A 93 8.65 -11.29 -10.27
C GLY A 93 7.55 -11.89 -11.16
N ASN A 94 6.46 -12.42 -10.58
CA ASN A 94 5.33 -12.99 -11.31
C ASN A 94 4.08 -12.11 -11.35
N GLY A 95 4.17 -10.88 -10.84
CA GLY A 95 3.04 -9.95 -10.75
C GLY A 95 2.11 -10.18 -9.56
N PHE A 96 2.46 -11.07 -8.63
CA PHE A 96 1.73 -11.33 -7.40
C PHE A 96 2.67 -11.26 -6.19
N THR A 97 2.08 -11.00 -5.02
CA THR A 97 2.77 -11.20 -3.73
C THR A 97 3.04 -12.69 -3.49
N THR A 98 3.96 -13.00 -2.59
CA THR A 98 4.40 -14.36 -2.25
C THR A 98 3.56 -15.06 -1.18
N SER A 99 2.50 -14.40 -0.71
CA SER A 99 1.62 -14.96 0.32
C SER A 99 1.02 -16.30 -0.11
N ARG A 100 1.13 -17.30 0.78
CA ARG A 100 0.57 -18.65 0.54
C ARG A 100 -0.94 -18.71 0.71
N GLU A 101 -1.50 -17.79 1.48
CA GLU A 101 -2.91 -17.76 1.86
C GLU A 101 -3.71 -16.75 1.02
N HIS A 102 -3.02 -15.78 0.41
CA HIS A 102 -3.63 -14.68 -0.29
C HIS A 102 -3.01 -14.48 -1.68
N VAL A 103 -3.80 -14.67 -2.73
CA VAL A 103 -3.36 -14.35 -4.09
C VAL A 103 -3.65 -12.88 -4.36
N VAL A 104 -2.64 -12.02 -4.22
CA VAL A 104 -2.79 -10.57 -4.40
C VAL A 104 -1.94 -10.12 -5.59
N PRO A 105 -2.56 -9.65 -6.70
CA PRO A 105 -1.85 -8.96 -7.76
C PRO A 105 -1.13 -7.72 -7.22
N GLN A 106 0.14 -7.55 -7.58
CA GLN A 106 0.94 -6.38 -7.22
C GLN A 106 1.23 -5.53 -8.45
N PHE A 107 1.22 -4.22 -8.26
CA PHE A 107 1.57 -3.24 -9.27
C PHE A 107 2.64 -2.32 -8.69
N HIS A 108 3.41 -1.68 -9.55
CA HIS A 108 4.32 -0.61 -9.16
C HIS A 108 3.90 0.69 -9.83
N THR A 109 3.96 1.79 -9.09
CA THR A 109 3.75 3.13 -9.63
C THR A 109 5.02 3.96 -9.51
N MET A 110 5.34 4.71 -10.57
CA MET A 110 6.30 5.80 -10.48
C MET A 110 5.80 6.87 -9.49
N PRO A 111 6.69 7.71 -8.92
CA PRO A 111 6.26 8.79 -8.04
C PRO A 111 5.19 9.66 -8.70
N MET A 112 4.03 9.76 -8.05
CA MET A 112 2.91 10.59 -8.48
C MET A 112 2.39 11.42 -7.29
N PRO A 113 1.82 12.62 -7.53
CA PRO A 113 1.22 13.41 -6.48
C PRO A 113 0.04 12.66 -5.85
N ILE A 114 -0.19 12.87 -4.55
CA ILE A 114 -1.36 12.34 -3.86
C ILE A 114 -2.63 12.95 -4.50
N PRO A 115 -3.56 12.15 -5.03
CA PRO A 115 -4.78 12.69 -5.62
C PRO A 115 -5.71 13.31 -4.56
N PRO A 116 -6.40 14.43 -4.86
CA PRO A 116 -7.50 14.91 -4.02
C PRO A 116 -8.54 13.81 -3.81
N GLY A 117 -9.09 13.73 -2.60
CA GLY A 117 -10.00 12.66 -2.17
C GLY A 117 -9.29 11.36 -1.78
N ALA A 118 -7.95 11.30 -1.80
CA ALA A 118 -7.24 10.17 -1.20
C ALA A 118 -7.52 10.12 0.31
N GLU A 119 -7.58 8.90 0.83
CA GLU A 119 -7.90 8.62 2.24
C GLU A 119 -6.71 7.95 2.90
N ILE A 120 -6.43 8.31 4.15
CA ILE A 120 -5.67 7.45 5.06
C ILE A 120 -6.67 6.59 5.80
N ILE A 121 -6.52 5.27 5.70
CA ILE A 121 -7.32 4.29 6.42
C ILE A 121 -6.49 3.75 7.57
N HIS A 122 -7.08 3.72 8.76
CA HIS A 122 -6.52 3.08 9.93
C HIS A 122 -7.16 1.70 10.08
N VAL A 123 -6.32 0.66 10.21
CA VAL A 123 -6.77 -0.72 10.37
C VAL A 123 -6.23 -1.23 11.70
N THR A 124 -7.11 -1.68 12.58
CA THR A 124 -6.74 -2.30 13.86
C THR A 124 -7.27 -3.73 13.94
N VAL A 125 -6.73 -4.51 14.89
CA VAL A 125 -7.22 -5.86 15.16
C VAL A 125 -8.68 -5.85 15.64
N ASP A 126 -9.08 -4.85 16.44
CA ASP A 126 -10.36 -4.84 17.16
C ASP A 126 -11.49 -4.11 16.42
N GLU A 127 -11.16 -3.05 15.67
CA GLU A 127 -12.15 -2.15 15.06
C GLU A 127 -12.25 -2.31 13.53
N GLY A 128 -11.37 -3.12 12.93
CA GLY A 128 -11.27 -3.24 11.48
C GLY A 128 -10.79 -1.94 10.83
N GLU A 129 -11.38 -1.57 9.69
CA GLU A 129 -10.97 -0.39 8.92
C GLU A 129 -11.81 0.84 9.24
N ARG A 130 -11.16 1.98 9.50
CA ARG A 130 -11.80 3.28 9.61
C ARG A 130 -11.04 4.35 8.83
N VAL A 131 -11.75 5.32 8.26
CA VAL A 131 -11.10 6.49 7.67
C VAL A 131 -10.46 7.30 8.80
N PHE A 132 -9.18 7.61 8.64
CA PHE A 132 -8.39 8.39 9.58
C PHE A 132 -8.23 9.84 9.12
N GLY A 133 -8.08 10.05 7.82
CA GLY A 133 -8.05 11.38 7.23
C GLY A 133 -8.27 11.36 5.73
N VAL A 134 -8.63 12.52 5.19
CA VAL A 134 -8.93 12.73 3.77
C VAL A 134 -8.08 13.88 3.24
N TYR A 135 -7.47 13.69 2.08
CA TYR A 135 -6.66 14.72 1.43
C TYR A 135 -7.55 15.63 0.58
N ASP A 136 -7.60 16.92 0.92
CA ASP A 136 -8.44 17.91 0.20
C ASP A 136 -7.78 18.48 -1.07
N GLY A 137 -6.59 17.99 -1.43
CA GLY A 137 -5.76 18.52 -2.51
C GLY A 137 -4.70 19.54 -2.06
N LEU A 138 -4.74 19.97 -0.79
CA LEU A 138 -3.76 20.84 -0.16
C LEU A 138 -3.18 20.21 1.12
N SER A 139 -4.05 19.69 1.98
CA SER A 139 -3.70 19.14 3.29
C SER A 139 -4.55 17.93 3.66
N TRP A 140 -4.04 17.12 4.59
CA TRP A 140 -4.83 16.06 5.22
C TRP A 140 -5.77 16.67 6.27
N ARG A 141 -7.04 16.32 6.18
CA ARG A 141 -8.07 16.64 7.17
C ARG A 141 -8.41 15.39 7.96
N PRO A 142 -8.60 15.47 9.29
CA PRO A 142 -9.14 14.35 10.05
C PRO A 142 -10.49 13.91 9.49
N ALA A 143 -10.76 12.61 9.52
CA ALA A 143 -12.11 12.10 9.25
C ALA A 143 -13.07 12.62 10.33
N SER A 144 -14.26 13.06 9.91
CA SER A 144 -15.35 13.51 10.77
C SER A 144 -16.05 12.37 11.48
#